data_AF-A0A962H0C6-F1
#
_entry.id   AF-A0A962H0C6-F1
#
_cell.length_a   1.000
_cell.length_b   1.000
_cell.length_c   1.000
_cell.angle_alpha   90.00
_cell.angle_beta   90.00
_cell.angle_gamma   90.00
#
_symmetry.space_group_name_H-M   'P 1'
#
loop_
_entity.id
_entity.type
_entity.pdbx_description
1 polymer ?
#
loop_
_entity_poly.entity_id
_entity_poly.type
_entity_poly.pdbx_seq_one_letter_code
_entity_poly.pdbx_strand_id
1 'polypeptide(L)'
;MMRIEDLAAPGVQKLTAYDPGYDPETIRQMLGLPRMLELGSNENGYGASPAVTELLRSRDFADAIRYPDAAARKLRQAIAARWQVDPGAITLGSGSHELLVLIAETFVAPGDEV
;
A
#
# COMPACT_ATOMS: atom_id res chain seq x y z
N MET A 1 -21.95 5.28 -32.06
CA MET A 1 -20.74 5.99 -31.61
C MET A 1 -20.07 5.11 -30.58
N MET A 2 -18.77 4.82 -30.73
CA MET A 2 -18.02 3.96 -29.81
C MET A 2 -17.78 4.72 -28.49
N ARG A 3 -17.97 4.04 -27.36
CA ARG A 3 -17.77 4.63 -26.04
C ARG A 3 -16.34 4.40 -25.57
N ILE A 4 -15.84 5.19 -24.63
CA ILE A 4 -14.44 5.10 -24.19
C ILE A 4 -14.14 3.76 -23.49
N GLU A 5 -15.14 3.20 -22.80
CA GLU A 5 -15.09 1.89 -22.16
C GLU A 5 -14.87 0.75 -23.15
N ASP A 6 -15.31 0.90 -24.41
CA ASP A 6 -15.14 -0.12 -25.44
C ASP A 6 -13.66 -0.23 -25.91
N LEU A 7 -12.82 0.77 -25.57
CA LEU A 7 -11.38 0.80 -25.85
C LEU A 7 -10.52 0.16 -24.75
N ALA A 8 -11.08 -0.10 -23.57
CA ALA A 8 -10.34 -0.68 -22.45
C ALA A 8 -9.98 -2.15 -22.71
N ALA A 9 -8.94 -2.66 -22.04
CA ALA A 9 -8.55 -4.07 -22.16
C ALA A 9 -9.72 -5.01 -21.77
N PRO A 10 -9.91 -6.17 -22.42
CA PRO A 10 -11.08 -7.03 -22.20
C PRO A 10 -11.34 -7.45 -20.75
N GLY A 11 -10.29 -7.62 -19.95
CA GLY A 11 -10.41 -7.92 -18.52
C GLY A 11 -10.99 -6.75 -17.71
N VAL A 12 -10.62 -5.52 -18.05
CA VAL A 12 -11.07 -4.29 -17.38
C VAL A 12 -12.55 -4.03 -17.65
N GLN A 13 -13.02 -4.33 -18.86
CA GLN A 13 -14.43 -4.16 -19.24
C GLN A 13 -15.41 -4.97 -18.37
N LYS A 14 -14.92 -6.01 -17.69
CA LYS A 14 -15.72 -6.89 -16.81
C LYS A 14 -15.63 -6.52 -15.33
N LEU A 15 -14.78 -5.55 -14.97
CA LEU A 15 -14.61 -5.15 -13.59
C LEU A 15 -15.79 -4.28 -13.14
N THR A 16 -16.26 -4.52 -11.92
CA THR A 16 -17.15 -3.60 -11.23
C THR A 16 -16.35 -2.37 -10.79
N ALA A 17 -16.95 -1.18 -10.92
CA ALA A 17 -16.34 0.04 -10.42
C ALA A 17 -16.02 -0.09 -8.92
N TYR A 18 -14.82 0.32 -8.53
CA TYR A 18 -14.41 0.35 -7.13
C TYR A 18 -15.24 1.38 -6.36
N ASP A 19 -15.83 0.95 -5.25
CA ASP A 19 -16.48 1.82 -4.28
C ASP A 19 -15.53 2.01 -3.08
N PRO A 20 -14.92 3.20 -2.91
CA PRO A 20 -14.02 3.47 -1.80
C PRO A 20 -14.75 3.62 -0.46
N GLY A 21 -16.07 3.72 -0.45
CA GLY A 21 -16.83 4.10 0.74
C GLY A 21 -16.54 5.52 1.21
N TYR A 22 -16.98 5.82 2.44
CA TYR A 22 -16.71 7.09 3.12
C TYR A 22 -15.55 6.94 4.09
N ASP A 23 -14.75 7.99 4.23
CA ASP A 23 -13.74 8.04 5.27
C ASP A 23 -14.39 8.12 6.67
N PRO A 24 -13.66 7.72 7.73
CA PRO A 24 -14.21 7.70 9.09
C PRO A 24 -14.76 9.04 9.57
N GLU A 25 -14.15 10.17 9.19
CA GLU A 25 -14.60 11.49 9.63
C GLU A 25 -15.91 11.87 8.95
N THR A 26 -16.06 11.56 7.65
CA THR A 26 -17.34 11.72 6.95
C THR A 26 -18.46 10.89 7.59
N ILE A 27 -18.19 9.61 7.92
CA ILE A 27 -19.17 8.75 8.60
C ILE A 27 -19.57 9.34 9.96
N ARG A 28 -18.59 9.80 10.75
CA ARG A 28 -18.84 10.41 12.06
C ARG A 28 -19.76 11.63 11.94
N GLN A 29 -19.53 12.49 10.96
CA GLN A 29 -20.35 13.67 10.69
C GLN A 29 -21.77 13.30 10.23
N MET A 30 -21.90 12.36 9.29
CA MET A 30 -23.20 11.88 8.78
C MET A 30 -24.09 11.29 9.88
N LEU A 31 -23.49 10.61 10.85
CA LEU A 31 -24.20 10.01 11.98
C LEU A 31 -24.39 10.96 13.17
N GLY A 32 -23.89 12.21 13.09
CA GLY A 32 -24.00 13.18 14.17
C GLY A 32 -23.27 12.77 15.45
N LEU A 33 -22.23 11.94 15.35
CA LEU A 33 -21.55 11.39 16.51
C LEU A 33 -20.49 12.36 17.03
N PRO A 34 -20.44 12.65 18.35
CA PRO A 34 -19.41 13.51 18.92
C PRO A 34 -18.03 12.86 18.87
N ARG A 35 -17.97 11.52 18.80
CA ARG A 35 -16.75 10.72 18.70
C ARG A 35 -17.04 9.42 17.98
N MET A 36 -16.06 8.92 17.24
CA MET A 36 -16.06 7.59 16.65
C MET A 36 -14.71 6.93 16.89
N LEU A 37 -14.71 5.62 17.11
CA LEU A 37 -13.50 4.79 17.11
C LEU A 37 -13.51 3.97 15.82
N GLU A 38 -12.47 4.10 15.00
CA GLU A 38 -12.24 3.24 13.85
C GLU A 38 -11.70 1.90 14.35
N LEU A 39 -12.34 0.79 13.95
CA LEU A 39 -11.86 -0.57 14.20
C LEU A 39 -11.99 -1.48 12.96
N GLY A 40 -12.18 -0.91 11.77
CA GLY A 40 -12.49 -1.62 10.53
C GLY A 40 -11.27 -1.87 9.64
N SER A 41 -10.19 -1.14 9.84
CA SER A 41 -9.04 -1.11 8.91
C SER A 41 -7.81 -1.89 9.40
N ASN A 42 -7.93 -2.63 10.52
CA ASN A 42 -6.82 -3.39 11.16
C ASN A 42 -5.58 -2.54 11.50
N GLU A 43 -5.76 -1.24 11.72
CA GLU A 43 -4.69 -0.34 12.07
C GLU A 43 -4.23 -0.54 13.52
N ASN A 44 -2.97 -0.20 13.80
CA ASN A 44 -2.48 -0.18 15.17
C ASN A 44 -2.97 1.08 15.88
N GLY A 45 -3.96 0.95 16.78
CA GLY A 45 -4.50 2.07 17.56
C GLY A 45 -3.50 2.78 18.48
N TYR A 46 -2.32 2.19 18.74
CA TYR A 46 -1.22 2.86 19.45
C TYR A 46 -0.37 3.77 18.56
N GLY A 47 -0.57 3.73 17.24
CA GLY A 47 0.21 4.45 16.26
C GLY A 47 1.60 3.85 15.99
N ALA A 48 2.48 4.65 15.40
CA ALA A 48 3.87 4.28 15.15
C ALA A 48 4.67 4.19 16.45
N SER A 49 5.80 3.48 16.42
CA SER A 49 6.68 3.41 17.59
C SER A 49 7.22 4.79 17.99
N PRO A 50 7.56 5.01 19.27
CA PRO A 50 8.14 6.29 19.71
C PRO A 50 9.41 6.67 18.93
N ALA A 51 10.25 5.68 18.58
CA ALA A 51 11.47 5.91 17.82
C ALA A 51 11.20 6.40 16.40
N VAL A 52 10.18 5.87 15.72
CA VAL A 52 9.77 6.35 14.38
C VAL A 52 9.23 7.77 14.50
N THR A 53 8.40 8.03 15.51
CA THR A 53 7.81 9.36 15.72
C THR A 53 8.89 10.42 15.97
N GLU A 54 9.89 10.10 16.79
CA GLU A 54 11.02 11.00 17.06
C GLU A 54 11.90 11.24 15.83
N LEU A 55 12.16 10.18 15.05
CA LEU A 55 12.88 10.30 13.79
C LEU A 55 12.14 11.23 12.82
N LEU A 56 10.83 11.08 12.66
CA LEU A 56 10.04 11.92 11.77
C LEU A 56 10.01 13.40 12.21
N ARG A 57 10.00 13.67 13.53
CA ARG A 57 10.05 15.04 14.06
C ARG A 57 11.40 15.71 13.87
N SER A 58 12.49 14.95 13.98
CA SER A 58 13.86 15.47 13.91
C SER A 58 14.47 15.47 12.50
N ARG A 59 13.84 14.78 11.55
CA ARG A 59 14.33 14.64 10.17
C ARG A 59 14.11 15.94 9.39
N ASP A 60 15.19 16.44 8.79
CA ASP A 60 15.09 17.41 7.69
C ASP A 60 14.65 16.68 6.41
N PHE A 61 13.57 17.17 5.80
CA PHE A 61 13.00 16.63 4.57
C PHE A 61 13.39 17.45 3.32
N ALA A 62 14.32 18.40 3.43
CA ALA A 62 14.82 19.15 2.27
C ALA A 62 15.29 18.23 1.11
N ASP A 63 15.90 17.09 1.44
CA ASP A 63 16.34 16.09 0.47
C ASP A 63 15.24 15.17 -0.06
N ALA A 64 14.00 15.25 0.46
CA ALA A 64 12.89 14.40 0.03
C ALA A 64 12.42 14.67 -1.41
N ILE A 65 12.91 15.75 -2.04
CA ILE A 65 12.74 16.01 -3.49
C ILE A 65 13.50 15.02 -4.38
N ARG A 66 14.41 14.23 -3.80
CA ARG A 66 15.21 13.24 -4.52
C ARG A 66 14.55 11.88 -4.45
N TYR A 67 14.64 11.12 -5.55
CA TYR A 67 14.30 9.70 -5.52
C TYR A 67 15.15 8.96 -4.48
N PRO A 68 14.56 8.00 -3.75
CA PRO A 68 15.31 7.17 -2.82
C PRO A 68 16.27 6.24 -3.56
N ASP A 69 17.10 5.51 -2.82
CA ASP A 69 17.87 4.39 -3.38
C ASP A 69 16.90 3.38 -4.03
N ALA A 70 16.92 3.28 -5.35
CA ALA A 70 16.02 2.42 -6.12
C ALA A 70 16.12 0.93 -5.73
N ALA A 71 17.27 0.50 -5.21
CA ALA A 71 17.46 -0.86 -4.73
C ALA A 71 17.13 -1.03 -3.23
N ALA A 72 16.77 0.05 -2.53
CA ALA A 72 16.44 0.12 -1.11
C ALA A 72 17.39 -0.71 -0.22
N ARG A 73 18.70 -0.63 -0.51
CA ARG A 73 19.74 -1.53 0.02
C ARG A 73 19.78 -1.53 1.54
N LYS A 74 19.70 -0.35 2.16
CA LYS A 74 19.72 -0.19 3.62
C LYS A 74 18.56 -0.92 4.29
N LEU A 75 17.35 -0.80 3.73
CA LEU A 75 16.16 -1.47 4.29
C LEU A 75 16.23 -2.98 4.08
N ARG A 76 16.62 -3.44 2.88
CA ARG A 76 16.81 -4.89 2.59
C ARG A 76 17.82 -5.51 3.55
N GLN A 77 18.97 -4.86 3.77
CA GLN A 77 20.00 -5.32 4.72
C GLN A 77 19.48 -5.39 6.16
N ALA A 78 18.73 -4.38 6.62
CA ALA A 78 18.18 -4.37 7.97
C ALA A 78 17.16 -5.50 8.19
N ILE A 79 16.27 -5.75 7.21
CA ILE A 79 15.31 -6.85 7.26
C ILE A 79 16.03 -8.19 7.21
N ALA A 80 17.00 -8.36 6.31
CA ALA A 80 17.81 -9.57 6.18
C ALA A 80 18.52 -9.94 7.49
N ALA A 81 19.16 -8.97 8.14
CA ALA A 81 19.82 -9.19 9.42
C ALA A 81 18.83 -9.57 10.53
N ARG A 82 17.64 -8.94 10.55
CA ARG A 82 16.61 -9.20 11.56
C ARG A 82 16.01 -10.60 11.47
N TRP A 83 15.91 -11.15 10.27
CA TRP A 83 15.29 -12.44 9.99
C TRP A 83 16.30 -13.54 9.59
N GLN A 84 17.59 -13.21 9.55
CA GLN A 84 18.69 -14.13 9.20
C GLN A 84 18.51 -14.79 7.83
N VAL A 85 18.16 -13.99 6.82
CA VAL A 85 17.98 -14.43 5.43
C VAL A 85 18.93 -13.70 4.49
N ASP A 86 19.13 -14.25 3.28
CA ASP A 86 19.88 -13.57 2.22
C ASP A 86 19.16 -12.27 1.80
N PRO A 87 19.84 -11.10 1.77
CA PRO A 87 19.28 -9.87 1.23
C PRO A 87 18.72 -10.01 -0.21
N GLY A 88 19.27 -10.94 -1.00
CA GLY A 88 18.79 -11.27 -2.34
C GLY A 88 17.38 -11.89 -2.34
N ALA A 89 16.94 -12.47 -1.23
CA ALA A 89 15.62 -13.09 -1.07
C ALA A 89 14.52 -12.10 -0.64
N ILE A 90 14.80 -10.81 -0.52
CA ILE A 90 13.84 -9.80 -0.01
C ILE A 90 13.40 -8.88 -1.13
N THR A 91 12.15 -8.86 -1.54
CA THR A 91 11.63 -7.79 -2.41
C THR A 91 10.82 -6.78 -1.58
N LEU A 92 10.85 -5.51 -1.99
CA LEU A 92 10.12 -4.42 -1.33
C LEU A 92 9.08 -3.86 -2.29
N GLY A 93 7.95 -3.43 -1.75
CA GLY A 93 6.88 -2.75 -2.46
C GLY A 93 6.23 -1.70 -1.56
N SER A 94 5.37 -0.87 -2.13
CA SER A 94 4.58 0.18 -1.48
C SER A 94 3.40 -0.43 -0.74
N GLY A 95 3.73 -1.28 0.25
CA GLY A 95 2.79 -2.19 0.89
C GLY A 95 2.78 -3.57 0.23
N SER A 96 2.32 -4.58 0.97
CA SER A 96 2.26 -5.97 0.48
C SER A 96 1.27 -6.15 -0.67
N HIS A 97 0.28 -5.27 -0.81
CA HIS A 97 -0.66 -5.30 -1.93
C HIS A 97 0.03 -5.16 -3.29
N GLU A 98 0.99 -4.24 -3.42
CA GLU A 98 1.76 -4.09 -4.66
C GLU A 98 2.52 -5.37 -5.00
N LEU A 99 3.08 -6.06 -3.99
CA LEU A 99 3.77 -7.33 -4.20
C LEU A 99 2.82 -8.43 -4.71
N LEU A 100 1.59 -8.48 -4.21
CA LEU A 100 0.58 -9.42 -4.69
C LEU A 100 0.19 -9.14 -6.15
N VAL A 101 0.02 -7.86 -6.50
CA VAL A 101 -0.24 -7.44 -7.88
C VAL A 101 0.91 -7.83 -8.80
N LEU A 102 2.16 -7.52 -8.42
CA LEU A 102 3.34 -7.87 -9.20
C LEU A 102 3.47 -9.38 -9.41
N ILE A 103 3.18 -10.20 -8.39
CA ILE A 103 3.16 -11.65 -8.52
C ILE A 103 2.09 -12.08 -9.54
N ALA A 104 0.87 -11.55 -9.42
CA ALA A 104 -0.21 -11.88 -10.36
C ALA A 104 0.14 -11.48 -11.80
N GLU A 105 0.61 -10.24 -12.02
CA GLU A 105 0.99 -9.74 -13.34
C GLU A 105 2.17 -10.50 -13.95
N THR A 106 3.06 -11.06 -13.13
CA THR A 106 4.23 -11.81 -13.60
C THR A 106 3.89 -13.25 -13.98
N PHE A 107 3.00 -13.90 -13.22
CA PHE A 107 2.82 -15.35 -13.29
C PHE A 107 1.44 -15.83 -13.74
N VAL A 108 0.42 -14.97 -13.77
CA VAL A 108 -0.97 -15.38 -14.09
C VAL A 108 -1.32 -15.05 -15.53
N ALA A 109 -1.82 -16.05 -16.27
CA ALA A 109 -2.33 -15.93 -17.62
C ALA A 109 -3.79 -16.45 -17.74
N PRO A 110 -4.51 -16.11 -18.81
CA PRO A 110 -5.85 -16.64 -19.05
C PRO A 110 -5.86 -18.17 -19.13
N GLY A 111 -6.66 -18.81 -18.26
CA GLY A 111 -6.78 -20.26 -18.17
C GLY A 111 -6.04 -20.88 -16.98
N ASP A 112 -5.21 -20.11 -16.28
CA ASP A 112 -4.58 -20.55 -15.04
C ASP A 112 -5.60 -20.60 -13.89
N GLU A 113 -5.40 -21.56 -12.97
CA GLU A 113 -6.11 -21.64 -11.70
C GLU A 113 -5.32 -20.88 -10.63
N VAL A 114 -5.98 -19.95 -9.91
CA VAL A 114 -5.36 -19.03 -8.94
C VAL A 114 -6.20 -18.96 -7.67
#